data_AF-A0A2N2JZL1-F1
#
_entry.id   AF-A0A2N2JZL1-F1
#
_cell.length_a   1.000
_cell.length_b   1.000
_cell.length_c   1.000
_cell.angle_alpha   90.00
_cell.angle_beta   90.00
_cell.angle_gamma   90.00
#
_symmetry.space_group_name_H-M   'P 1'
#
loop_
_entity.id
_entity.type
_entity.pdbx_description
1 polymer ?
#
loop_
_entity_poly.entity_id
_entity_poly.type
_entity_poly.pdbx_seq_one_letter_code
_entity_poly.pdbx_strand_id
1 'polypeptide(L)'
;MAISMFLPLERYQPGEILNQYSEWIYFTLVLIFFISIAGITMRRHFEEPYVKPLIITVGLMLTVGVFKFRDGLQSIFEGWGILGTIILAAVAATIPYGLCRGFGMSAARAFYLSYILIYILSWAKFPQFYYGLAESNLGLVNLALLILFFIAVYKAIRPKKSVTDYFGAPTGALEASLLKPEIDREIVIENKEKNAIEAQAEKTTEIEFRTVEDIAKSLEEMQKILEAHRNNLPREERERIAKILGRISGEEDLFKRDVLNLHKLFQRLDAVDAAHFKELRERLGKASGKEKKLIQEELEGEEEKIKIEKTIFELDRRLIQAFNAFNKYVGGSLVHLRESPYPYDALPQLSQAGKVLQSIMAMIKEAEALEEKLVALGKLEKKLLKKELETA
;
A
#
# COMPACT_ATOMS: atom_id res chain seq x y z
N MET A 1 48.66 -9.24 46.51
CA MET A 1 48.59 -10.62 45.97
C MET A 1 47.20 -10.85 45.36
N ALA A 2 46.86 -10.10 44.29
CA ALA A 2 45.52 -10.13 43.67
C ALA A 2 45.58 -9.79 42.15
N ILE A 3 46.71 -10.06 41.49
CA ILE A 3 46.92 -9.79 40.05
C ILE A 3 46.82 -11.08 39.21
N SER A 4 46.73 -12.25 39.84
CA SER A 4 46.82 -13.55 39.16
C SER A 4 45.50 -14.13 38.62
N MET A 5 44.35 -13.47 38.80
CA MET A 5 43.04 -14.02 38.35
C MET A 5 42.65 -13.69 36.90
N PHE A 6 43.34 -12.75 36.22
CA PHE A 6 43.01 -12.37 34.83
C PHE A 6 43.94 -13.00 33.76
N LEU A 7 44.90 -13.83 34.17
CA LEU A 7 45.81 -14.56 33.27
C LEU A 7 45.18 -15.52 32.24
N PRO A 8 43.97 -16.11 32.40
CA PRO A 8 43.42 -16.97 31.35
C PRO A 8 42.88 -16.21 30.13
N LEU A 9 42.72 -14.88 30.20
CA LEU A 9 42.23 -14.05 29.09
C LEU A 9 43.35 -13.53 28.17
N GLU A 10 44.59 -13.38 28.67
CA GLU A 10 45.76 -13.00 27.83
C GLU A 10 46.17 -14.11 26.86
N ARG A 11 45.74 -15.35 27.10
CA ARG A 11 46.02 -16.50 26.23
C ARG A 11 45.12 -16.57 24.99
N TYR A 12 44.01 -15.84 25.01
CA TYR A 12 43.14 -15.70 23.85
C TYR A 12 43.55 -14.45 23.09
N GLN A 13 44.40 -14.60 22.07
CA GLN A 13 44.62 -13.52 21.12
C GLN A 13 43.35 -13.38 20.27
N PRO A 14 42.47 -12.40 20.54
CA PRO A 14 41.20 -12.31 19.82
C PRO A 14 41.44 -12.02 18.34
N GLY A 15 42.60 -11.42 18.02
CA GLY A 15 43.07 -11.21 16.65
C GLY A 15 43.30 -12.50 15.87
N GLU A 16 43.87 -13.55 16.47
CA GLU A 16 44.09 -14.83 15.78
C GLU A 16 42.78 -15.55 15.48
N ILE A 17 41.84 -15.54 16.44
CA ILE A 17 40.49 -16.10 16.26
C ILE A 17 39.73 -15.29 15.19
N LEU A 18 39.76 -13.96 15.26
CA LEU A 18 39.11 -13.11 14.25
C LEU A 18 39.72 -13.31 12.86
N ASN A 19 41.02 -13.55 12.76
CA ASN A 19 41.67 -13.78 11.47
C ASN A 19 41.31 -15.16 10.91
N GLN A 20 41.32 -16.20 11.75
CA GLN A 20 40.93 -17.57 11.37
C GLN A 20 39.47 -17.65 10.89
N TYR A 21 38.56 -16.90 11.51
CA TYR A 21 37.14 -16.87 11.13
C TYR A 21 36.76 -15.65 10.29
N SER A 22 37.73 -14.87 9.81
CA SER A 22 37.48 -13.59 9.13
C SER A 22 36.55 -13.74 7.92
N GLU A 23 36.76 -14.79 7.12
CA GLU A 23 35.93 -15.10 5.95
C GLU A 23 34.50 -15.50 6.33
N TRP A 24 34.34 -16.31 7.38
CA TRP A 24 33.02 -16.72 7.89
C TRP A 24 32.26 -15.56 8.52
N ILE A 25 32.95 -14.68 9.23
CA ILE A 25 32.38 -13.46 9.80
C ILE A 25 31.92 -12.54 8.67
N TYR A 26 32.76 -12.34 7.66
CA TYR A 26 32.42 -11.53 6.48
C TYR A 26 31.21 -12.12 5.74
N PHE A 27 31.22 -13.42 5.46
CA PHE A 27 30.10 -14.11 4.81
C PHE A 27 28.79 -13.93 5.60
N THR A 28 28.84 -14.12 6.91
CA THR A 28 27.67 -14.00 7.79
C THR A 28 27.12 -12.57 7.81
N LEU A 29 27.99 -11.56 7.87
CA LEU A 29 27.57 -10.16 7.81
C LEU A 29 26.91 -9.82 6.47
N VAL A 30 27.50 -10.26 5.36
CA VAL A 30 26.96 -10.05 4.02
C VAL A 30 25.63 -10.81 3.84
N LEU A 31 25.49 -11.99 4.46
CA LEU A 31 24.23 -12.75 4.48
C LEU A 31 23.11 -12.02 5.20
N ILE A 32 23.38 -11.56 6.42
CA ILE A 32 22.37 -10.83 7.20
C ILE A 32 21.98 -9.53 6.47
N PHE A 33 22.94 -8.86 5.83
CA PHE A 33 22.67 -7.67 5.02
C PHE A 33 21.73 -7.94 3.86
N PHE A 34 22.03 -8.93 3.01
CA PHE A 34 21.20 -9.21 1.84
C PHE A 34 19.83 -9.78 2.21
N ILE A 35 19.73 -10.57 3.28
CA ILE A 35 18.44 -10.98 3.84
C ILE A 35 17.64 -9.75 4.31
N SER A 36 18.29 -8.78 4.95
CA SER A 36 17.63 -7.54 5.40
C SER A 36 17.14 -6.69 4.23
N ILE A 37 17.96 -6.52 3.18
CA ILE A 37 17.56 -5.81 1.96
C ILE A 37 16.42 -6.53 1.26
N ALA A 38 16.56 -7.83 0.98
CA ALA A 38 15.52 -8.63 0.35
C ALA A 38 14.23 -8.56 1.17
N GLY A 39 14.34 -8.59 2.50
CA GLY A 39 13.20 -8.44 3.42
C GLY A 39 12.46 -7.12 3.26
N ILE A 40 13.19 -5.99 3.18
CA ILE A 40 12.58 -4.66 3.00
C ILE A 40 11.91 -4.55 1.62
N THR A 41 12.60 -5.01 0.57
CA THR A 41 12.13 -4.85 -0.81
C THR A 41 10.94 -5.75 -1.13
N MET A 42 11.01 -7.03 -0.71
CA MET A 42 9.99 -8.04 -1.04
C MET A 42 8.73 -7.90 -0.19
N ARG A 43 8.84 -7.55 1.10
CA ARG A 43 7.64 -7.31 1.94
C ARG A 43 6.82 -6.10 1.49
N ARG A 44 7.41 -5.19 0.72
CA ARG A 44 6.69 -4.05 0.15
C ARG A 44 5.84 -4.43 -1.07
N HIS A 45 6.19 -5.51 -1.76
CA HIS A 45 5.56 -5.91 -3.02
C HIS A 45 4.70 -7.17 -2.88
N PHE A 46 4.94 -7.98 -1.86
CA PHE A 46 4.25 -9.25 -1.64
C PHE A 46 3.75 -9.30 -0.19
N GLU A 47 2.43 -9.42 -0.02
CA GLU A 47 1.76 -9.52 1.30
C GLU A 47 1.51 -10.99 1.73
N GLU A 48 1.91 -11.96 0.91
CA GLU A 48 1.57 -13.37 1.07
C GLU A 48 2.49 -14.18 2.03
N PRO A 49 2.01 -15.33 2.57
CA PRO A 49 2.76 -16.17 3.51
C PRO A 49 4.08 -16.75 2.96
N TYR A 50 4.26 -16.83 1.64
CA TYR A 50 5.44 -17.39 0.99
C TYR A 50 6.64 -16.42 0.87
N VAL A 51 6.54 -15.23 1.43
CA VAL A 51 7.58 -14.19 1.30
C VAL A 51 8.83 -14.51 2.12
N LYS A 52 8.72 -15.25 3.24
CA LYS A 52 9.88 -15.54 4.11
C LYS A 52 10.92 -16.47 3.46
N PRO A 53 10.56 -17.65 2.89
CA PRO A 53 11.53 -18.48 2.16
C PRO A 53 12.18 -17.72 1.00
N LEU A 54 11.37 -16.95 0.25
CA LEU A 54 11.85 -16.18 -0.89
C LEU A 54 12.89 -15.12 -0.49
N ILE A 55 12.68 -14.40 0.61
CA ILE A 55 13.66 -13.45 1.18
C ILE A 55 14.98 -14.15 1.49
N ILE A 56 14.92 -15.34 2.12
CA ILE A 56 16.11 -16.10 2.50
C ILE A 56 16.85 -16.58 1.25
N THR A 57 16.14 -17.14 0.26
CA THR A 57 16.74 -17.61 -0.99
C THR A 57 17.40 -16.47 -1.77
N VAL A 58 16.71 -15.35 -1.95
CA VAL A 58 17.26 -14.17 -2.64
C VAL A 58 18.46 -13.61 -1.87
N GLY A 59 18.34 -13.49 -0.55
CA GLY A 59 19.42 -13.04 0.31
C GLY A 59 20.67 -13.91 0.15
N LEU A 60 20.51 -15.24 0.22
CA LEU A 60 21.60 -16.20 0.10
C LEU A 60 22.22 -16.22 -1.30
N MET A 61 21.41 -16.11 -2.36
CA MET A 61 21.89 -16.03 -3.74
C MET A 61 22.77 -14.80 -3.96
N LEU A 62 22.36 -13.65 -3.43
CA LEU A 62 23.14 -12.41 -3.50
C LEU A 62 24.44 -12.51 -2.70
N THR A 63 24.41 -13.10 -1.49
CA THR A 63 25.61 -13.33 -0.68
C THR A 63 26.62 -14.22 -1.40
N VAL A 64 26.18 -15.35 -1.96
CA VAL A 64 27.04 -16.25 -2.71
C VAL A 64 27.61 -15.56 -3.94
N GLY A 65 26.80 -14.76 -4.64
CA GLY A 65 27.26 -13.94 -5.76
C GLY A 65 28.38 -12.99 -5.36
N VAL A 66 28.19 -12.18 -4.32
CA VAL A 66 29.21 -11.24 -3.83
C VAL A 66 30.47 -11.94 -3.37
N PHE A 67 30.34 -13.07 -2.68
CA PHE A 67 31.49 -13.82 -2.20
C PHE A 67 32.30 -14.45 -3.34
N LYS A 68 31.62 -14.99 -4.36
CA LYS A 68 32.26 -15.59 -5.55
C LYS A 68 32.96 -14.55 -6.44
N PHE A 69 32.40 -13.35 -6.52
CA PHE A 69 32.94 -12.26 -7.36
C PHE A 69 33.65 -11.17 -6.55
N ARG A 70 34.13 -11.49 -5.33
CA ARG A 70 34.76 -10.51 -4.42
C ARG A 70 35.89 -9.72 -5.09
N ASP A 71 36.81 -10.41 -5.74
CA ASP A 71 37.99 -9.78 -6.37
C ASP A 71 37.57 -8.90 -7.57
N GLY A 72 36.57 -9.34 -8.33
CA GLY A 72 35.98 -8.57 -9.41
C GLY A 72 35.26 -7.32 -8.91
N LEU A 73 34.49 -7.43 -7.82
CA LEU A 73 33.82 -6.29 -7.18
C LEU A 73 34.84 -5.31 -6.61
N GLN A 74 35.89 -5.79 -5.96
CA GLN A 74 36.97 -4.94 -5.46
C GLN A 74 37.63 -4.16 -6.61
N SER A 75 37.96 -4.84 -7.71
CA SER A 75 38.53 -4.20 -8.90
C SER A 75 37.56 -3.17 -9.53
N ILE A 76 36.26 -3.46 -9.56
CA ILE A 76 35.23 -2.51 -10.04
C ILE A 76 35.16 -1.29 -9.12
N PHE A 77 35.14 -1.49 -7.80
CA PHE A 77 35.08 -0.39 -6.83
C PHE A 77 36.34 0.48 -6.87
N GLU A 78 37.52 -0.13 -6.96
CA GLU A 78 38.80 0.57 -7.13
C GLU A 78 38.84 1.32 -8.47
N GLY A 79 38.37 0.70 -9.55
CA GLY A 79 38.31 1.31 -10.89
C GLY A 79 37.32 2.48 -11.00
N TRP A 80 36.29 2.53 -10.15
CA TRP A 80 35.29 3.61 -10.13
C TRP A 80 35.71 4.83 -9.29
N GLY A 81 36.84 4.75 -8.58
CA GLY A 81 37.39 5.85 -7.79
C GLY A 81 36.38 6.43 -6.79
N ILE A 82 36.15 7.74 -6.85
CA ILE A 82 35.23 8.46 -5.93
C ILE A 82 33.82 7.90 -5.96
N LEU A 83 33.33 7.49 -7.14
CA LEU A 83 31.97 6.98 -7.30
C LEU A 83 31.81 5.62 -6.62
N GLY A 84 32.86 4.78 -6.68
CA GLY A 84 32.95 3.54 -5.92
C GLY A 84 32.90 3.77 -4.41
N THR A 85 33.64 4.77 -3.91
CA THR A 85 33.64 5.16 -2.49
C THR A 85 32.26 5.63 -2.02
N ILE A 86 31.54 6.43 -2.82
CA ILE A 86 30.19 6.89 -2.49
C ILE A 86 29.22 5.71 -2.38
N ILE A 87 29.27 4.76 -3.33
CA ILE A 87 28.43 3.57 -3.31
C ILE A 87 28.77 2.71 -2.08
N LEU A 88 30.06 2.53 -1.79
CA LEU A 88 30.50 1.76 -0.63
C LEU A 88 30.04 2.40 0.69
N ALA A 89 30.08 3.72 0.80
CA ALA A 89 29.53 4.45 1.93
C ALA A 89 28.00 4.26 2.06
N ALA A 90 27.26 4.27 0.96
CA ALA A 90 25.82 4.01 0.95
C ALA A 90 25.50 2.56 1.40
N VAL A 91 26.26 1.57 0.91
CA VAL A 91 26.15 0.17 1.33
C VAL A 91 26.47 0.02 2.82
N ALA A 92 27.58 0.61 3.27
CA ALA A 92 27.98 0.61 4.68
C ALA A 92 26.91 1.25 5.58
N ALA A 93 26.22 2.29 5.10
CA ALA A 93 25.16 2.95 5.85
C ALA A 93 23.84 2.15 5.88
N THR A 94 23.55 1.41 4.81
CA THR A 94 22.33 0.60 4.72
C THR A 94 22.40 -0.67 5.57
N ILE A 95 23.58 -1.22 5.86
CA ILE A 95 23.73 -2.42 6.72
C ILE A 95 23.18 -2.17 8.15
N PRO A 96 23.68 -1.18 8.93
CA PRO A 96 23.15 -0.90 10.26
C PRO A 96 21.66 -0.52 10.23
N TYR A 97 21.23 0.21 9.20
CA TYR A 97 19.84 0.62 9.05
C TYR A 97 18.92 -0.57 8.83
N GLY A 98 19.29 -1.47 7.93
CA GLY A 98 18.58 -2.72 7.66
C GLY A 98 18.50 -3.60 8.91
N LEU A 99 19.60 -3.74 9.65
CA LEU A 99 19.64 -4.47 10.92
C LEU A 99 18.66 -3.87 11.94
N CYS A 100 18.72 -2.56 12.17
CA CYS A 100 17.83 -1.87 13.12
C CYS A 100 16.35 -2.03 12.72
N ARG A 101 16.04 -1.94 11.43
CA ARG A 101 14.68 -2.20 10.90
C ARG A 101 14.26 -3.66 11.07
N GLY A 102 15.18 -4.59 10.86
CA GLY A 102 15.00 -6.03 11.06
C GLY A 102 14.65 -6.38 12.51
N PHE A 103 15.24 -5.68 13.48
CA PHE A 103 14.89 -5.78 14.91
C PHE A 103 13.58 -5.07 15.29
N GLY A 104 12.77 -4.63 14.31
CA GLY A 104 11.45 -4.04 14.56
C GLY A 104 11.48 -2.56 15.00
N MET A 105 12.62 -1.87 14.91
CA MET A 105 12.68 -0.45 15.25
C MET A 105 11.92 0.41 14.24
N SER A 106 11.31 1.51 14.72
CA SER A 106 10.72 2.52 13.83
C SER A 106 11.77 3.12 12.90
N ALA A 107 11.37 3.52 11.69
CA ALA A 107 12.31 4.05 10.69
C ALA A 107 13.16 5.22 11.21
N ALA A 108 12.56 6.11 12.00
CA ALA A 108 13.27 7.23 12.62
C ALA A 108 14.33 6.77 13.62
N ARG A 109 14.02 5.83 14.52
CA ARG A 109 15.00 5.31 15.49
C ARG A 109 16.11 4.51 14.81
N ALA A 110 15.76 3.69 13.83
CA ALA A 110 16.71 2.94 13.02
C ALA A 110 17.71 3.88 12.33
N PHE A 111 17.23 5.01 11.78
CA PHE A 111 18.09 6.02 11.17
C PHE A 111 19.06 6.64 12.18
N TYR A 112 18.56 7.13 13.32
CA TYR A 112 19.43 7.74 14.34
C TYR A 112 20.45 6.76 14.91
N LEU A 113 20.05 5.52 15.19
CA LEU A 113 20.94 4.50 15.73
C LEU A 113 22.02 4.09 14.72
N SER A 114 21.66 4.00 13.45
CA SER A 114 22.61 3.74 12.36
C SER A 114 23.63 4.86 12.24
N TYR A 115 23.17 6.11 12.29
CA TYR A 115 24.06 7.27 12.25
C TYR A 115 25.05 7.28 13.43
N ILE A 116 24.57 7.03 14.66
CA ILE A 116 25.42 6.91 15.86
C ILE A 116 26.51 5.86 15.67
N LEU A 117 26.11 4.67 15.20
CA LEU A 117 27.02 3.55 15.01
C LEU A 117 28.08 3.85 13.94
N ILE A 118 27.67 4.40 12.80
CA ILE A 118 28.57 4.80 11.71
C ILE A 118 29.51 5.90 12.18
N TYR A 119 29.01 6.90 12.92
CA TYR A 119 29.83 7.99 13.41
C TYR A 119 30.93 7.49 14.36
N ILE A 120 30.60 6.62 15.33
CA ILE A 120 31.57 6.03 16.26
C ILE A 120 32.60 5.18 15.51
N LEU A 121 32.15 4.33 14.59
CA LEU A 121 33.04 3.47 13.81
C LEU A 121 33.97 4.28 12.91
N SER A 122 33.42 5.30 12.24
CA SER A 122 34.18 6.22 11.38
C SER A 122 35.24 6.96 12.19
N TRP A 123 34.88 7.48 13.36
CA TRP A 123 35.83 8.18 14.25
C TRP A 123 36.93 7.24 14.78
N ALA A 124 36.57 6.02 15.18
CA ALA A 124 37.51 5.03 15.71
C ALA A 124 38.47 4.48 14.65
N LYS A 125 38.00 4.26 13.41
CA LYS A 125 38.81 3.68 12.33
C LYS A 125 39.55 4.71 11.50
N PHE A 126 38.98 5.90 11.33
CA PHE A 126 39.53 6.95 10.49
C PHE A 126 39.70 8.26 11.25
N PRO A 127 40.42 8.29 12.40
CA PRO A 127 40.60 9.51 13.17
C PRO A 127 41.27 10.63 12.34
N GLN A 128 42.16 10.26 11.43
CA GLN A 128 42.82 11.18 10.50
C GLN A 128 41.85 11.94 9.59
N PHE A 129 40.71 11.36 9.22
CA PHE A 129 39.69 12.06 8.44
C PHE A 129 39.11 13.24 9.23
N TYR A 130 38.82 13.05 10.51
CA TYR A 130 38.29 14.09 11.39
C TYR A 130 39.33 15.16 11.73
N TYR A 131 40.59 14.76 11.93
CA TYR A 131 41.69 15.71 12.08
C TYR A 131 41.94 16.50 10.79
N GLY A 132 41.93 15.85 9.64
CA GLY A 132 42.07 16.50 8.33
C GLY A 132 40.94 17.50 8.04
N LEU A 133 39.70 17.20 8.45
CA LEU A 133 38.59 18.17 8.38
C LEU A 133 38.84 19.40 9.26
N ALA A 134 39.43 19.22 10.44
CA ALA A 134 39.77 20.33 11.33
C ALA A 134 40.92 21.19 10.74
N GLU A 135 41.94 20.53 10.17
CA GLU A 135 43.10 21.20 9.56
C GLU A 135 42.75 21.92 8.24
N SER A 136 41.80 21.38 7.46
CA SER A 136 41.38 21.94 6.17
C SER A 136 40.36 23.09 6.27
N ASN A 137 40.28 23.77 7.42
CA ASN A 137 39.27 24.82 7.70
C ASN A 137 37.81 24.36 7.63
N LEU A 138 37.54 23.05 7.59
CA LEU A 138 36.21 22.45 7.64
C LEU A 138 35.79 22.07 9.08
N GLY A 139 36.38 22.73 10.08
CA GLY A 139 36.06 22.51 11.50
C GLY A 139 34.58 22.68 11.83
N LEU A 140 33.86 23.54 11.09
CA LEU A 140 32.41 23.70 11.20
C LEU A 140 31.64 22.44 10.78
N VAL A 141 32.12 21.71 9.77
CA VAL A 141 31.51 20.44 9.34
C VAL A 141 31.70 19.38 10.41
N ASN A 142 32.89 19.30 11.00
CA ASN A 142 33.16 18.39 12.11
C ASN A 142 32.28 18.71 13.33
N LEU A 143 32.14 20.00 13.66
CA LEU A 143 31.24 20.46 14.73
C LEU A 143 29.77 20.11 14.43
N ALA A 144 29.30 20.31 13.20
CA ALA A 144 27.94 19.97 12.80
C ALA A 144 27.66 18.46 12.91
N LEU A 145 28.62 17.61 12.51
CA LEU A 145 28.51 16.16 12.68
C LEU A 145 28.46 15.76 14.16
N LEU A 146 29.25 16.41 15.01
CA LEU A 146 29.21 16.18 16.45
C LEU A 146 27.86 16.60 17.07
N ILE A 147 27.32 17.76 16.69
CA ILE A 147 26.00 18.22 17.15
C ILE A 147 24.92 17.22 16.69
N LEU A 148 24.95 16.79 15.43
CA LEU A 148 24.03 15.75 14.92
C LEU A 148 24.14 14.45 15.69
N PHE A 149 25.35 14.06 16.12
CA PHE A 149 25.55 12.88 16.97
C PHE A 149 24.82 13.01 18.31
N PHE A 150 24.99 14.13 19.02
CA PHE A 150 24.27 14.35 20.27
C PHE A 150 22.75 14.42 20.09
N ILE A 151 22.26 15.05 19.00
CA ILE A 151 20.84 15.07 18.66
C ILE A 151 20.31 13.65 18.38
N ALA A 152 21.08 12.84 17.65
CA ALA A 152 20.74 11.45 17.35
C ALA A 152 20.69 10.60 18.63
N VAL A 153 21.68 10.72 19.50
CA VAL A 153 21.71 10.04 20.82
C VAL A 153 20.51 10.46 21.66
N TYR A 154 20.24 11.76 21.75
CA TYR A 154 19.07 12.28 22.47
C TYR A 154 17.77 11.71 21.91
N LYS A 155 17.57 11.71 20.58
CA LYS A 155 16.36 11.16 19.95
C LYS A 155 16.25 9.65 20.04
N ALA A 156 17.38 8.92 20.07
CA ALA A 156 17.41 7.47 20.22
C ALA A 156 17.06 7.05 21.66
N ILE A 157 17.63 7.74 22.65
CA ILE A 157 17.44 7.43 24.08
C ILE A 157 16.13 8.00 24.60
N ARG A 158 15.60 9.10 24.03
CA ARG A 158 14.37 9.73 24.50
C ARG A 158 13.29 8.65 24.63
N PRO A 159 12.91 8.29 25.87
CA PRO A 159 11.86 7.33 26.06
C PRO A 159 10.65 7.91 25.34
N LYS A 160 9.92 7.07 24.61
CA LYS A 160 8.53 7.43 24.34
C LYS A 160 8.01 7.78 25.73
N LYS A 161 7.42 8.96 25.91
CA LYS A 161 6.45 9.11 26.98
C LYS A 161 5.35 8.11 26.63
N SER A 162 5.56 6.86 27.00
CA SER A 162 4.50 5.90 27.11
C SER A 162 3.67 6.45 28.25
N VAL A 163 2.37 6.49 28.02
CA VAL A 163 1.34 6.92 28.97
C VAL A 163 1.31 6.00 30.22
N THR A 164 2.32 5.14 30.43
CA THR A 164 2.41 4.11 31.45
C THR A 164 3.12 4.52 32.75
N ASP A 165 3.60 5.77 32.90
CA ASP A 165 4.19 6.24 34.18
C ASP A 165 3.22 7.02 35.07
N TYR A 166 1.92 7.04 34.76
CA TYR A 166 0.87 7.58 35.65
C TYR A 166 0.13 6.50 36.47
N PHE A 167 0.56 5.24 36.41
CA PHE A 167 -0.09 4.16 37.15
C PHE A 167 0.43 3.98 38.58
N GLY A 168 -0.07 4.87 39.44
CA GLY A 168 -0.06 4.74 40.89
C GLY A 168 -1.30 5.37 41.51
N ALA A 169 -2.50 5.10 40.98
CA ALA A 169 -3.78 5.55 41.56
C ALA A 169 -4.95 4.65 41.07
N PRO A 170 -6.04 4.53 41.84
CA PRO A 170 -6.87 3.32 41.92
C PRO A 170 -7.81 3.11 40.73
N THR A 171 -8.16 1.83 40.58
CA THR A 171 -8.77 1.08 39.47
C THR A 171 -10.10 1.55 38.87
N GLY A 172 -10.62 2.74 39.20
CA GLY A 172 -11.89 3.24 38.67
C GLY A 172 -11.80 4.27 37.54
N ALA A 173 -10.68 5.00 37.43
CA ALA A 173 -10.48 6.05 36.42
C ALA A 173 -9.73 5.56 35.15
N LEU A 174 -9.42 4.25 35.12
CA LEU A 174 -8.51 3.62 34.17
C LEU A 174 -9.15 3.32 32.82
N GLU A 175 -10.39 2.84 32.83
CA GLU A 175 -11.13 2.51 31.61
C GLU A 175 -11.43 3.76 30.78
N ALA A 176 -11.85 4.86 31.40
CA ALA A 176 -12.08 6.14 30.72
C ALA A 176 -10.80 6.73 30.07
N SER A 177 -9.61 6.45 30.63
CA SER A 177 -8.34 6.96 30.11
C SER A 177 -7.75 6.13 28.96
N LEU A 178 -8.12 4.84 28.86
CA LEU A 178 -7.70 3.93 27.80
C LEU A 178 -8.60 4.00 26.57
N LEU A 179 -9.88 4.35 26.75
CA LEU A 179 -10.84 4.54 25.66
C LEU A 179 -10.48 5.73 24.74
N LYS A 180 -9.96 6.84 25.30
CA LYS A 180 -9.60 8.03 24.50
C LYS A 180 -8.58 7.78 23.38
N PRO A 181 -7.41 7.13 23.62
CA PRO A 181 -6.46 6.85 22.56
C PRO A 181 -6.93 5.79 21.55
N GLU A 182 -7.90 4.95 21.91
CA GLU A 182 -8.52 3.96 21.02
C GLU A 182 -9.54 4.62 20.09
N ILE A 183 -10.44 5.44 20.65
CA ILE A 183 -11.42 6.25 19.90
C ILE A 183 -10.71 7.25 18.97
N ASP A 184 -9.61 7.88 19.42
CA ASP A 184 -8.83 8.78 18.56
C ASP A 184 -8.19 8.04 17.36
N ARG A 185 -7.80 6.78 17.56
CA ARG A 185 -7.23 5.95 16.49
C ARG A 185 -8.32 5.53 15.50
N GLU A 186 -9.49 5.17 16.00
CA GLU A 186 -10.69 4.82 15.24
C GLU A 186 -11.14 6.00 14.37
N ILE A 187 -11.21 7.21 14.92
CA ILE A 187 -11.50 8.45 14.16
C ILE A 187 -10.48 8.67 13.03
N VAL A 188 -9.20 8.33 13.21
CA VAL A 188 -8.17 8.48 12.17
C VAL A 188 -8.32 7.43 11.06
N ILE A 189 -8.71 6.20 11.41
CA ILE A 189 -8.98 5.13 10.44
C ILE A 189 -10.21 5.50 9.60
N GLU A 190 -11.30 5.86 10.25
CA GLU A 190 -12.55 6.32 9.63
C GLU A 190 -12.33 7.51 8.68
N ASN A 191 -11.54 8.50 9.08
CA ASN A 191 -11.22 9.62 8.17
C ASN A 191 -10.39 9.17 6.95
N LYS A 192 -9.54 8.16 7.08
CA LYS A 192 -8.77 7.64 5.94
C LYS A 192 -9.66 6.87 4.98
N GLU A 193 -10.56 6.04 5.49
CA GLU A 193 -11.53 5.29 4.68
C GLU A 193 -12.49 6.23 3.97
N LYS A 194 -13.10 7.17 4.69
CA LYS A 194 -13.97 8.20 4.09
C LYS A 194 -13.27 8.96 2.96
N ASN A 195 -12.05 9.43 3.21
CA ASN A 195 -11.30 10.19 2.20
C ASN A 195 -10.89 9.29 1.02
N ALA A 196 -10.65 8.00 1.23
CA ALA A 196 -10.35 7.06 0.16
C ALA A 196 -11.59 6.77 -0.70
N ILE A 197 -12.75 6.60 -0.06
CA ILE A 197 -14.05 6.43 -0.74
C ILE A 197 -14.37 7.69 -1.54
N GLU A 198 -14.44 8.87 -0.91
CA GLU A 198 -14.80 10.13 -1.58
C GLU A 198 -13.81 10.49 -2.71
N ALA A 199 -12.49 10.32 -2.52
CA ALA A 199 -11.53 10.74 -3.54
C ALA A 199 -11.47 9.82 -4.76
N GLN A 200 -11.80 8.53 -4.58
CA GLN A 200 -11.59 7.51 -5.60
C GLN A 200 -12.89 7.05 -6.25
N ALA A 201 -14.00 7.02 -5.52
CA ALA A 201 -15.28 6.61 -6.06
C ALA A 201 -15.96 7.76 -6.84
N GLU A 202 -16.11 8.97 -6.27
CA GLU A 202 -16.67 10.14 -7.00
C GLU A 202 -16.02 10.40 -8.38
N LYS A 203 -14.69 10.31 -8.46
CA LYS A 203 -13.96 10.55 -9.73
C LYS A 203 -14.16 9.44 -10.75
N THR A 204 -14.32 8.21 -10.29
CA THR A 204 -14.48 7.05 -11.18
C THR A 204 -15.90 7.06 -11.74
N THR A 205 -16.91 7.29 -10.90
CA THR A 205 -18.31 7.19 -11.31
C THR A 205 -18.76 8.34 -12.22
N GLU A 206 -18.29 9.57 -12.01
CA GLU A 206 -18.65 10.71 -12.88
C GLU A 206 -18.09 10.58 -14.31
N ILE A 207 -16.85 10.08 -14.44
CA ILE A 207 -16.19 9.89 -15.75
C ILE A 207 -16.90 8.75 -16.51
N GLU A 208 -17.21 7.66 -15.83
CA GLU A 208 -17.91 6.51 -16.40
C GLU A 208 -19.30 6.87 -16.93
N PHE A 209 -20.08 7.65 -16.17
CA PHE A 209 -21.43 8.01 -16.55
C PHE A 209 -21.46 8.79 -17.88
N ARG A 210 -20.54 9.74 -18.05
CA ARG A 210 -20.41 10.52 -19.31
C ARG A 210 -20.02 9.63 -20.48
N THR A 211 -19.06 8.72 -20.31
CA THR A 211 -18.63 7.82 -21.38
C THR A 211 -19.74 6.85 -21.81
N VAL A 212 -20.48 6.29 -20.85
CA VAL A 212 -21.61 5.36 -21.15
C VAL A 212 -22.74 6.09 -21.88
N GLU A 213 -23.06 7.33 -21.50
CA GLU A 213 -24.06 8.15 -22.22
C GLU A 213 -23.65 8.45 -23.66
N ASP A 214 -22.38 8.76 -23.90
CA ASP A 214 -21.88 9.06 -25.24
C ASP A 214 -21.91 7.82 -26.15
N ILE A 215 -21.61 6.65 -25.59
CA ILE A 215 -21.78 5.36 -26.29
C ILE A 215 -23.26 5.13 -26.62
N ALA A 216 -24.17 5.40 -25.68
CA ALA A 216 -25.61 5.22 -25.89
C ALA A 216 -26.14 6.09 -27.03
N LYS A 217 -25.77 7.39 -27.05
CA LYS A 217 -26.11 8.32 -28.14
C LYS A 217 -25.56 7.84 -29.48
N SER A 218 -24.31 7.37 -29.48
CA SER A 218 -23.66 6.84 -30.68
C SER A 218 -24.40 5.61 -31.23
N LEU A 219 -24.80 4.67 -30.36
CA LEU A 219 -25.58 3.49 -30.77
C LEU A 219 -26.96 3.87 -31.31
N GLU A 220 -27.62 4.86 -30.71
CA GLU A 220 -28.92 5.36 -31.19
C GLU A 220 -28.80 5.99 -32.59
N GLU A 221 -27.76 6.81 -32.83
CA GLU A 221 -27.49 7.39 -34.15
C GLU A 221 -27.23 6.29 -35.19
N MET A 222 -26.44 5.27 -34.85
CA MET A 222 -26.18 4.13 -35.73
C MET A 222 -27.45 3.35 -36.07
N GLN A 223 -28.34 3.14 -35.09
CA GLN A 223 -29.64 2.49 -35.32
C GLN A 223 -30.50 3.30 -36.31
N LYS A 224 -30.59 4.63 -36.11
CA LYS A 224 -31.34 5.52 -37.03
C LYS A 224 -30.80 5.47 -38.46
N ILE A 225 -29.48 5.48 -38.64
CA ILE A 225 -28.84 5.39 -39.96
C ILE A 225 -29.18 4.05 -40.63
N LEU A 226 -29.12 2.94 -39.89
CA LEU A 226 -29.45 1.61 -40.39
C LEU A 226 -30.95 1.46 -40.73
N GLU A 227 -31.84 2.07 -39.95
CA GLU A 227 -33.27 2.08 -40.23
C GLU A 227 -33.62 2.88 -41.49
N ALA A 228 -32.94 4.01 -41.70
CA ALA A 228 -33.15 4.87 -42.86
C ALA A 228 -32.67 4.21 -44.17
N HIS A 229 -31.50 3.59 -44.16
CA HIS A 229 -30.89 3.03 -45.39
C HIS A 229 -31.13 1.53 -45.58
N ARG A 230 -31.48 0.79 -44.52
CA ARG A 230 -31.67 -0.66 -44.53
C ARG A 230 -30.52 -1.38 -45.23
N ASN A 231 -30.82 -2.26 -46.20
CA ASN A 231 -29.82 -3.00 -46.96
C ASN A 231 -29.06 -2.17 -47.99
N ASN A 232 -29.50 -0.94 -48.27
CA ASN A 232 -28.88 -0.01 -49.21
C ASN A 232 -27.87 0.94 -48.54
N LEU A 233 -27.42 0.62 -47.31
CA LEU A 233 -26.45 1.41 -46.58
C LEU A 233 -25.13 1.53 -47.38
N PRO A 234 -24.67 2.77 -47.72
CA PRO A 234 -23.45 2.99 -48.47
C PRO A 234 -22.22 2.37 -47.79
N ARG A 235 -21.24 1.96 -48.59
CA ARG A 235 -20.01 1.34 -48.07
C ARG A 235 -19.25 2.27 -47.12
N GLU A 236 -19.19 3.56 -47.43
CA GLU A 236 -18.53 4.56 -46.57
C GLU A 236 -19.22 4.67 -45.20
N GLU A 237 -20.56 4.65 -45.16
CA GLU A 237 -21.31 4.68 -43.90
C GLU A 237 -21.13 3.37 -43.12
N ARG A 238 -21.12 2.21 -43.80
CA ARG A 238 -20.80 0.92 -43.16
C ARG A 238 -19.42 0.96 -42.50
N GLU A 239 -18.41 1.46 -43.21
CA GLU A 239 -17.04 1.57 -42.70
C GLU A 239 -16.95 2.56 -41.53
N ARG A 240 -17.67 3.69 -41.59
CA ARG A 240 -17.74 4.67 -40.49
C ARG A 240 -18.36 4.05 -39.24
N ILE A 241 -19.52 3.40 -39.37
CA ILE A 241 -20.22 2.72 -38.25
C ILE A 241 -19.32 1.62 -37.67
N ALA A 242 -18.73 0.77 -38.52
CA ALA A 242 -17.85 -0.31 -38.08
C ALA A 242 -16.58 0.20 -37.38
N LYS A 243 -16.08 1.38 -37.75
CA LYS A 243 -14.94 2.03 -37.07
C LYS A 243 -15.34 2.56 -35.69
N ILE A 244 -16.53 3.14 -35.55
CA ILE A 244 -17.05 3.62 -34.25
C ILE A 244 -17.28 2.42 -33.32
N LEU A 245 -17.96 1.37 -33.79
CA LEU A 245 -18.16 0.14 -33.01
C LEU A 245 -16.84 -0.54 -32.64
N GLY A 246 -15.85 -0.53 -33.54
CA GLY A 246 -14.52 -1.03 -33.26
C GLY A 246 -13.79 -0.26 -32.17
N ARG A 247 -14.00 1.06 -32.09
CA ARG A 247 -13.47 1.89 -30.99
C ARG A 247 -14.18 1.59 -29.67
N ILE A 248 -15.51 1.54 -29.69
CA ILE A 248 -16.33 1.20 -28.52
C ILE A 248 -15.91 -0.18 -27.95
N SER A 249 -15.70 -1.16 -28.83
CA SER A 249 -15.22 -2.49 -28.41
C SER A 249 -13.76 -2.50 -27.94
N GLY A 250 -12.94 -1.55 -28.38
CA GLY A 250 -11.52 -1.44 -27.99
C GLY A 250 -11.30 -0.69 -26.67
N GLU A 251 -12.29 0.07 -26.20
CA GLU A 251 -12.29 0.75 -24.90
C GLU A 251 -12.68 -0.19 -23.74
N GLU A 252 -12.79 -1.50 -24.00
CA GLU A 252 -13.11 -2.55 -23.01
C GLU A 252 -12.17 -2.55 -21.79
N ASP A 253 -10.92 -2.17 -21.98
CA ASP A 253 -9.90 -2.10 -20.93
C ASP A 253 -10.12 -0.94 -19.95
N LEU A 254 -10.82 0.13 -20.36
CA LEU A 254 -11.18 1.22 -19.46
C LEU A 254 -12.22 0.73 -18.45
N PHE A 255 -13.34 0.19 -18.94
CA PHE A 255 -14.40 -0.34 -18.09
C PHE A 255 -13.93 -1.48 -17.18
N LYS A 256 -13.10 -2.40 -17.69
CA LYS A 256 -12.53 -3.48 -16.85
C LYS A 256 -11.63 -2.95 -15.74
N ARG A 257 -10.80 -1.93 -16.04
CA ARG A 257 -9.88 -1.35 -15.06
C ARG A 257 -10.64 -0.66 -13.93
N ASP A 258 -11.71 0.04 -14.27
CA ASP A 258 -12.42 0.85 -13.29
C ASP A 258 -13.34 -0.02 -12.42
N VAL A 259 -13.96 -1.05 -12.99
CA VAL A 259 -14.61 -2.14 -12.23
C VAL A 259 -13.63 -2.84 -11.28
N LEU A 260 -12.39 -3.11 -11.72
CA LEU A 260 -11.34 -3.65 -10.85
C LEU A 260 -10.89 -2.69 -9.74
N ASN A 261 -10.96 -1.38 -9.98
CA ASN A 261 -10.63 -0.36 -8.97
C ASN A 261 -11.72 -0.27 -7.90
N LEU A 262 -13.00 -0.30 -8.31
CA LEU A 262 -14.14 -0.46 -7.40
C LEU A 262 -13.98 -1.75 -6.58
N HIS A 263 -13.72 -2.88 -7.23
CA HIS A 263 -13.49 -4.16 -6.56
C HIS A 263 -12.38 -4.10 -5.47
N LYS A 264 -11.26 -3.44 -5.78
CA LYS A 264 -10.14 -3.28 -4.83
C LYS A 264 -10.47 -2.35 -3.66
N LEU A 265 -11.31 -1.34 -3.87
CA LEU A 265 -11.78 -0.48 -2.77
C LEU A 265 -12.63 -1.30 -1.79
N PHE A 266 -13.59 -2.09 -2.29
CA PHE A 266 -14.49 -2.85 -1.43
C PHE A 266 -13.82 -4.07 -0.76
N GLN A 267 -12.85 -4.72 -1.42
CA GLN A 267 -12.06 -5.77 -0.76
C GLN A 267 -11.26 -5.27 0.44
N ARG A 268 -10.88 -3.98 0.46
CA ARG A 268 -10.16 -3.40 1.59
C ARG A 268 -11.07 -3.11 2.77
N LEU A 269 -12.34 -2.78 2.50
CA LEU A 269 -13.33 -2.48 3.53
C LEU A 269 -13.77 -3.79 4.24
N ASP A 270 -14.10 -4.86 3.50
CA ASP A 270 -14.52 -6.17 4.06
C ASP A 270 -13.52 -6.76 5.11
N ALA A 271 -12.22 -6.57 4.90
CA ALA A 271 -11.19 -7.07 5.82
C ALA A 271 -11.04 -6.22 7.10
N VAL A 272 -11.31 -4.92 7.02
CA VAL A 272 -11.22 -4.00 8.17
C VAL A 272 -12.52 -4.05 8.98
N ASP A 273 -13.66 -4.04 8.29
CA ASP A 273 -15.01 -4.00 8.86
C ASP A 273 -15.34 -5.30 9.64
N ALA A 274 -14.92 -6.47 9.15
CA ALA A 274 -15.17 -7.73 9.85
C ALA A 274 -14.42 -7.86 11.20
N ALA A 275 -13.22 -7.28 11.31
CA ALA A 275 -12.44 -7.29 12.55
C ALA A 275 -13.02 -6.29 13.56
N HIS A 276 -13.37 -5.10 13.06
CA HIS A 276 -13.97 -4.03 13.85
C HIS A 276 -15.37 -4.39 14.37
N PHE A 277 -16.23 -4.97 13.53
CA PHE A 277 -17.54 -5.47 13.93
C PHE A 277 -17.47 -6.50 15.06
N LYS A 278 -16.46 -7.38 15.03
CA LYS A 278 -16.23 -8.37 16.09
C LYS A 278 -15.81 -7.70 17.39
N GLU A 279 -14.93 -6.70 17.32
CA GLU A 279 -14.49 -5.91 18.46
C GLU A 279 -15.64 -5.15 19.11
N LEU A 280 -16.49 -4.48 18.31
CA LEU A 280 -17.68 -3.79 18.81
C LEU A 280 -18.66 -4.73 19.51
N ARG A 281 -18.86 -5.95 19.00
CA ARG A 281 -19.67 -6.98 19.69
C ARG A 281 -19.08 -7.38 21.04
N GLU A 282 -17.76 -7.51 21.12
CA GLU A 282 -17.08 -7.83 22.38
C GLU A 282 -17.17 -6.66 23.38
N ARG A 283 -17.07 -5.40 22.92
CA ARG A 283 -17.29 -4.19 23.75
C ARG A 283 -18.73 -4.09 24.24
N LEU A 284 -19.72 -4.36 23.38
CA LEU A 284 -21.15 -4.35 23.76
C LEU A 284 -21.45 -5.33 24.90
N GLY A 285 -20.77 -6.48 24.91
CA GLY A 285 -20.91 -7.49 25.97
C GLY A 285 -20.43 -7.03 27.35
N LYS A 286 -19.55 -6.02 27.40
CA LYS A 286 -18.95 -5.47 28.63
C LYS A 286 -19.55 -4.11 29.02
N ALA A 287 -20.09 -3.38 28.05
CA ALA A 287 -20.63 -2.03 28.25
C ALA A 287 -21.96 -2.01 29.01
N SER A 288 -22.23 -0.89 29.71
CA SER A 288 -23.48 -0.68 30.44
C SER A 288 -24.03 0.75 30.28
N GLY A 289 -25.32 0.93 30.52
CA GLY A 289 -25.95 2.26 30.51
C GLY A 289 -25.94 2.97 29.15
N LYS A 290 -25.41 4.20 29.10
CA LYS A 290 -25.39 5.04 27.89
C LYS A 290 -24.36 4.56 26.85
N GLU A 291 -23.22 4.07 27.31
CA GLU A 291 -22.17 3.49 26.46
C GLU A 291 -22.71 2.30 25.65
N LYS A 292 -23.47 1.42 26.29
CA LYS A 292 -24.12 0.29 25.61
C LYS A 292 -25.05 0.73 24.47
N LYS A 293 -25.74 1.87 24.62
CA LYS A 293 -26.60 2.41 23.55
C LYS A 293 -25.79 2.97 22.39
N LEU A 294 -24.68 3.66 22.68
CA LEU A 294 -23.80 4.20 21.65
C LEU A 294 -23.14 3.08 20.83
N ILE A 295 -22.60 2.05 21.50
CA ILE A 295 -22.00 0.88 20.82
C ILE A 295 -23.05 0.11 20.00
N GLN A 296 -24.31 0.08 20.46
CA GLN A 296 -25.38 -0.54 19.70
C GLN A 296 -25.73 0.24 18.42
N GLU A 297 -25.79 1.57 18.50
CA GLU A 297 -25.98 2.44 17.32
C GLU A 297 -24.80 2.33 16.33
N GLU A 298 -23.58 2.15 16.82
CA GLU A 298 -22.40 1.93 16.00
C GLU A 298 -22.42 0.56 15.30
N LEU A 299 -22.80 -0.50 16.01
CA LEU A 299 -22.99 -1.83 15.42
C LEU A 299 -24.06 -1.87 14.34
N GLU A 300 -25.14 -1.08 14.49
CA GLU A 300 -26.19 -0.97 13.47
C GLU A 300 -25.65 -0.30 12.19
N GLY A 301 -24.81 0.74 12.34
CA GLY A 301 -24.11 1.39 11.23
C GLY A 301 -23.18 0.44 10.49
N GLU A 302 -22.36 -0.31 11.23
CA GLU A 302 -21.40 -1.26 10.69
C GLU A 302 -22.10 -2.46 9.99
N GLU A 303 -23.22 -2.94 10.54
CA GLU A 303 -24.05 -3.96 9.87
C GLU A 303 -24.64 -3.43 8.55
N GLU A 304 -24.99 -2.15 8.51
CA GLU A 304 -25.48 -1.51 7.29
C GLU A 304 -24.38 -1.33 6.24
N LYS A 305 -23.15 -0.98 6.63
CA LYS A 305 -21.98 -0.98 5.73
C LYS A 305 -21.78 -2.34 5.10
N ILE A 306 -21.72 -3.41 5.89
CA ILE A 306 -21.55 -4.79 5.41
C ILE A 306 -22.66 -5.18 4.42
N LYS A 307 -23.91 -4.73 4.64
CA LYS A 307 -25.01 -4.96 3.68
C LYS A 307 -24.79 -4.22 2.37
N ILE A 308 -24.32 -2.97 2.43
CA ILE A 308 -24.00 -2.18 1.24
C ILE A 308 -22.87 -2.86 0.46
N GLU A 309 -21.78 -3.27 1.12
CA GLU A 309 -20.67 -3.97 0.48
C GLU A 309 -21.11 -5.23 -0.28
N LYS A 310 -21.95 -6.06 0.35
CA LYS A 310 -22.52 -7.25 -0.30
C LYS A 310 -23.33 -6.89 -1.55
N THR A 311 -24.13 -5.83 -1.46
CA THR A 311 -24.92 -5.33 -2.59
C THR A 311 -24.02 -4.86 -3.73
N ILE A 312 -22.94 -4.15 -3.40
CA ILE A 312 -21.94 -3.68 -4.36
C ILE A 312 -21.22 -4.86 -5.02
N PHE A 313 -20.90 -5.91 -4.28
CA PHE A 313 -20.29 -7.12 -4.82
C PHE A 313 -21.23 -7.87 -5.79
N GLU A 314 -22.53 -7.88 -5.51
CA GLU A 314 -23.53 -8.39 -6.45
C GLU A 314 -23.67 -7.52 -7.69
N LEU A 315 -23.58 -6.19 -7.54
CA LEU A 315 -23.56 -5.24 -8.65
C LEU A 315 -22.36 -5.42 -9.55
N ASP A 316 -21.17 -5.61 -8.99
CA ASP A 316 -19.93 -5.90 -9.72
C ASP A 316 -20.10 -7.13 -10.63
N ARG A 317 -20.61 -8.24 -10.06
CA ARG A 317 -20.89 -9.46 -10.83
C ARG A 317 -21.89 -9.22 -11.97
N ARG A 318 -22.96 -8.47 -11.70
CA ARG A 318 -23.97 -8.12 -12.73
C ARG A 318 -23.39 -7.20 -13.80
N LEU A 319 -22.55 -6.24 -13.43
CA LEU A 319 -21.85 -5.33 -14.36
C LEU A 319 -20.95 -6.11 -15.30
N ILE A 320 -20.12 -7.02 -14.78
CA ILE A 320 -19.26 -7.88 -15.60
C ILE A 320 -20.08 -8.69 -16.61
N GLN A 321 -21.19 -9.30 -16.17
CA GLN A 321 -22.08 -10.05 -17.06
C GLN A 321 -22.71 -9.16 -18.14
N ALA A 322 -23.16 -7.96 -17.77
CA ALA A 322 -23.74 -7.00 -18.70
C ALA A 322 -22.69 -6.50 -19.72
N PHE A 323 -21.47 -6.20 -19.31
CA PHE A 323 -20.39 -5.82 -20.22
C PHE A 323 -20.05 -6.93 -21.21
N ASN A 324 -19.95 -8.18 -20.75
CA ASN A 324 -19.73 -9.32 -21.63
C ASN A 324 -20.86 -9.48 -22.66
N ALA A 325 -22.11 -9.30 -22.23
CA ALA A 325 -23.26 -9.32 -23.12
C ALA A 325 -23.23 -8.15 -24.12
N PHE A 326 -22.90 -6.95 -23.67
CA PHE A 326 -22.74 -5.76 -24.50
C PHE A 326 -21.70 -5.98 -25.60
N ASN A 327 -20.50 -6.44 -25.23
CA ASN A 327 -19.41 -6.71 -26.16
C ASN A 327 -19.78 -7.78 -27.18
N LYS A 328 -20.50 -8.82 -26.76
CA LYS A 328 -21.03 -9.85 -27.67
C LYS A 328 -21.94 -9.23 -28.74
N TYR A 329 -22.86 -8.36 -28.35
CA TYR A 329 -23.80 -7.73 -29.29
C TYR A 329 -23.12 -6.68 -30.19
N VAL A 330 -22.20 -5.87 -29.65
CA VAL A 330 -21.40 -4.93 -30.46
C VAL A 330 -20.52 -5.69 -31.46
N GLY A 331 -19.85 -6.75 -31.02
CA GLY A 331 -18.99 -7.58 -31.84
C GLY A 331 -19.75 -8.25 -32.99
N GLY A 332 -20.91 -8.85 -32.72
CA GLY A 332 -21.70 -9.43 -33.80
C GLY A 332 -22.33 -8.38 -34.74
N SER A 333 -22.68 -7.19 -34.24
CA SER A 333 -23.09 -6.06 -35.10
C SER A 333 -21.99 -5.68 -36.08
N LEU A 334 -20.74 -5.64 -35.60
CA LEU A 334 -19.56 -5.34 -36.39
C LEU A 334 -19.27 -6.42 -37.45
N VAL A 335 -19.48 -7.71 -37.13
CA VAL A 335 -19.39 -8.81 -38.10
C VAL A 335 -20.41 -8.62 -39.21
N HIS A 336 -21.69 -8.37 -38.89
CA HIS A 336 -22.72 -8.15 -39.91
C HIS A 336 -22.42 -6.93 -40.80
N LEU A 337 -21.92 -5.83 -40.24
CA LEU A 337 -21.60 -4.64 -41.03
C LEU A 337 -20.41 -4.82 -41.98
N ARG A 338 -19.43 -5.65 -41.61
CA ARG A 338 -18.21 -5.88 -42.40
C ARG A 338 -18.35 -7.02 -43.41
N GLU A 339 -19.01 -8.10 -43.01
CA GLU A 339 -18.95 -9.38 -43.73
C GLU A 339 -20.30 -9.74 -44.37
N SER A 340 -21.42 -9.24 -43.85
CA SER A 340 -22.74 -9.58 -44.41
C SER A 340 -23.04 -8.75 -45.66
N PRO A 341 -23.63 -9.37 -46.71
CA PRO A 341 -24.24 -8.62 -47.80
C PRO A 341 -25.44 -7.77 -47.32
N TYR A 342 -26.06 -8.14 -46.18
CA TYR A 342 -27.23 -7.49 -45.59
C TYR A 342 -26.83 -6.75 -44.29
N PRO A 343 -26.49 -5.45 -44.34
CA PRO A 343 -26.06 -4.68 -43.18
C PRO A 343 -27.20 -4.42 -42.18
N TYR A 344 -28.45 -4.50 -42.64
CA TYR A 344 -29.62 -4.32 -41.78
C TYR A 344 -29.73 -5.41 -40.71
N ASP A 345 -29.11 -6.58 -40.93
CA ASP A 345 -29.04 -7.66 -39.95
C ASP A 345 -28.23 -7.30 -38.70
N ALA A 346 -27.46 -6.20 -38.74
CA ALA A 346 -26.80 -5.65 -37.56
C ALA A 346 -27.78 -4.95 -36.59
N LEU A 347 -28.94 -4.50 -37.07
CA LEU A 347 -29.88 -3.68 -36.28
C LEU A 347 -30.40 -4.40 -35.02
N PRO A 348 -30.85 -5.68 -35.07
CA PRO A 348 -31.28 -6.38 -33.87
C PRO A 348 -30.18 -6.47 -32.81
N GLN A 349 -28.92 -6.65 -33.24
CA GLN A 349 -27.79 -6.73 -32.33
C GLN A 349 -27.45 -5.38 -31.70
N LEU A 350 -27.46 -4.29 -32.48
CA LEU A 350 -27.30 -2.93 -31.95
C LEU A 350 -28.42 -2.55 -30.97
N SER A 351 -29.65 -2.97 -31.26
CA SER A 351 -30.78 -2.76 -30.35
C SER A 351 -30.58 -3.48 -29.01
N GLN A 352 -30.09 -4.72 -29.04
CA GLN A 352 -29.77 -5.46 -27.80
C GLN A 352 -28.58 -4.83 -27.06
N ALA A 353 -27.54 -4.39 -27.78
CA ALA A 353 -26.43 -3.64 -27.17
C ALA A 353 -26.94 -2.39 -26.44
N GLY A 354 -27.84 -1.62 -27.06
CA GLY A 354 -28.46 -0.45 -26.44
C GLY A 354 -29.25 -0.78 -25.16
N LYS A 355 -30.04 -1.86 -25.15
CA LYS A 355 -30.78 -2.30 -23.95
C LYS A 355 -29.85 -2.73 -22.81
N VAL A 356 -28.80 -3.47 -23.14
CA VAL A 356 -27.79 -3.88 -22.14
C VAL A 356 -27.08 -2.64 -21.60
N LEU A 357 -26.75 -1.66 -22.43
CA LEU A 357 -26.12 -0.42 -22.00
C LEU A 357 -27.00 0.39 -21.05
N GLN A 358 -28.32 0.45 -21.28
CA GLN A 358 -29.26 1.04 -20.32
C GLN A 358 -29.26 0.32 -18.97
N SER A 359 -29.10 -1.01 -18.99
CA SER A 359 -28.97 -1.80 -17.76
C SER A 359 -27.65 -1.47 -17.03
N ILE A 360 -26.55 -1.29 -17.77
CA ILE A 360 -25.26 -0.83 -17.21
C ILE A 360 -25.41 0.55 -16.57
N MET A 361 -26.07 1.51 -17.25
CA MET A 361 -26.34 2.83 -16.68
C MET A 361 -27.13 2.78 -15.38
N ALA A 362 -28.15 1.91 -15.32
CA ALA A 362 -28.95 1.74 -14.10
C ALA A 362 -28.10 1.18 -12.94
N MET A 363 -27.19 0.24 -13.22
CA MET A 363 -26.27 -0.32 -12.23
C MET A 363 -25.24 0.69 -11.72
N ILE A 364 -24.72 1.56 -12.61
CA ILE A 364 -23.82 2.65 -12.20
C ILE A 364 -24.54 3.60 -11.25
N LYS A 365 -25.78 4.01 -11.56
CA LYS A 365 -26.59 4.85 -10.65
C LYS A 365 -26.90 4.17 -9.31
N GLU A 366 -27.14 2.86 -9.33
CA GLU A 366 -27.33 2.07 -8.11
C GLU A 366 -26.05 2.09 -7.26
N ALA A 367 -24.88 1.97 -7.89
CA ALA A 367 -23.59 2.07 -7.21
C ALA A 367 -23.34 3.48 -6.63
N GLU A 368 -23.64 4.55 -7.37
CA GLU A 368 -23.57 5.94 -6.85
C GLU A 368 -24.42 6.13 -5.60
N ALA A 369 -25.66 5.64 -5.61
CA ALA A 369 -26.56 5.76 -4.46
C ALA A 369 -26.03 4.99 -3.23
N LEU A 370 -25.38 3.85 -3.44
CA LEU A 370 -24.75 3.07 -2.37
C LEU A 370 -23.49 3.76 -1.84
N GLU A 371 -22.71 4.40 -2.70
CA GLU A 371 -21.56 5.22 -2.32
C GLU A 371 -21.98 6.40 -1.44
N GLU A 372 -22.99 7.18 -1.86
CA GLU A 372 -23.53 8.30 -1.08
C GLU A 372 -24.00 7.84 0.32
N LYS A 373 -24.61 6.65 0.37
CA LYS A 373 -25.07 6.03 1.61
C LYS A 373 -23.91 5.64 2.52
N LEU A 374 -22.83 5.05 1.99
CA LEU A 374 -21.61 4.75 2.75
C LEU A 374 -20.98 6.03 3.32
N VAL A 375 -20.91 7.09 2.51
CA VAL A 375 -20.38 8.39 2.95
C VAL A 375 -21.25 9.00 4.07
N ALA A 376 -22.56 8.83 4.01
CA ALA A 376 -23.48 9.25 5.06
C ALA A 376 -23.29 8.46 6.36
N LEU A 377 -23.09 7.15 6.28
CA LEU A 377 -22.81 6.28 7.43
C LEU A 377 -21.49 6.66 8.13
N GLY A 378 -20.40 6.82 7.39
CA GLY A 378 -19.13 7.26 7.99
C GLY A 378 -19.21 8.66 8.64
N LYS A 379 -20.07 9.55 8.13
CA LYS A 379 -20.36 10.84 8.80
C LYS A 379 -21.15 10.66 10.10
N LEU A 380 -22.03 9.66 10.17
CA LEU A 380 -22.83 9.35 11.36
C LEU A 380 -21.96 8.72 12.46
N GLU A 381 -21.15 7.72 12.13
CA GLU A 381 -20.22 7.08 13.07
C GLU A 381 -19.23 8.07 13.65
N LYS A 382 -18.64 8.94 12.83
CA LYS A 382 -17.80 10.02 13.33
C LYS A 382 -18.50 10.92 14.36
N LYS A 383 -19.82 11.12 14.24
CA LYS A 383 -20.59 11.86 15.26
C LYS A 383 -20.81 11.01 16.51
N LEU A 384 -21.03 9.70 16.36
CA LEU A 384 -21.17 8.77 17.49
C LEU A 384 -19.87 8.65 18.28
N LEU A 385 -18.74 8.41 17.61
CA LEU A 385 -17.41 8.34 18.23
C LEU A 385 -17.05 9.62 19.00
N LYS A 386 -17.40 10.80 18.45
CA LYS A 386 -17.22 12.07 19.17
C LYS A 386 -18.08 12.16 20.43
N LYS A 387 -19.33 11.69 20.38
CA LYS A 387 -20.21 11.65 21.55
C LYS A 387 -19.72 10.64 22.59
N GLU A 388 -19.16 9.52 22.16
CA GLU A 388 -18.53 8.54 23.05
C GLU A 388 -17.32 9.17 23.75
N LEU A 389 -16.46 9.89 23.02
CA LEU A 389 -15.33 10.63 23.58
C LEU A 389 -15.74 11.72 24.61
N GLU A 390 -16.90 12.34 24.42
CA GLU A 390 -17.47 13.32 25.36
C GLU A 390 -18.12 12.68 26.59
N THR A 391 -18.55 11.42 26.49
CA THR A 391 -19.18 10.67 27.58
C THR A 391 -18.23 9.78 28.37
N ALA A 392 -17.03 9.51 27.82
CA ALA A 392 -15.88 8.89 28.48
C ALA A 392 -14.95 9.93 29.14
#